data_AF-A0A1H2VG80-F1
#
_entry.id   AF-A0A1H2VG80-F1
#
_cell.length_a   1.000
_cell.length_b   1.000
_cell.length_c   1.000
_cell.angle_alpha   90.00
_cell.angle_beta   90.00
_cell.angle_gamma   90.00
#
_symmetry.space_group_name_H-M   'P 1'
#
loop_
_entity.id
_entity.type
_entity.pdbx_description
1 polymer ?
#
loop_
_entity_poly.entity_id
_entity_poly.type
_entity_poly.pdbx_seq_one_letter_code
_entity_poly.pdbx_strand_id
1 'polypeptide(L)'
;MKKLIVLLALIYSVAGVAQNKRILFVVTNHTQLGNTGETTGYFLSEVTHPLEVLTAAGYKVDFVSPKGGTATAYGVKLDDPINKKYWESADYQKQLAHTLAPSQVKAEDYAAIFYAGGHGTMWDFANSEALAK
;
A
#
# COMPACT_ATOMS: atom_id res chain seq x y z
N MET A 1 17.93 48.44 29.37
CA MET A 1 17.13 47.26 29.75
C MET A 1 16.82 46.47 28.49
N LYS A 2 16.94 45.14 28.57
CA LYS A 2 17.22 44.20 27.46
C LYS A 2 16.07 44.09 26.44
N LYS A 3 16.41 44.14 25.14
CA LYS A 3 15.53 43.75 24.02
C LYS A 3 15.32 42.23 24.08
N LEU A 4 14.10 41.80 24.40
CA LEU A 4 13.73 40.38 24.36
C LEU A 4 13.21 40.07 22.96
N ILE A 5 14.10 39.57 22.11
CA ILE A 5 13.72 38.94 20.83
C ILE A 5 13.16 37.57 21.19
N VAL A 6 11.83 37.43 21.15
CA VAL A 6 11.17 36.13 21.23
C VAL A 6 11.41 35.44 19.89
N LEU A 7 12.42 34.59 19.84
CA LEU A 7 12.65 33.68 18.74
C LEU A 7 11.58 32.59 18.81
N LEU A 8 10.45 32.79 18.12
CA LEU A 8 9.53 31.69 17.79
C LEU A 8 10.28 30.77 16.83
N ALA A 9 11.05 29.84 17.38
CA ALA A 9 11.44 28.66 16.64
C ALA A 9 10.14 27.89 16.37
N LEU A 10 9.60 28.05 15.15
CA LEU A 10 8.65 27.10 14.61
C LEU A 10 9.36 25.75 14.62
N ILE A 11 9.08 24.95 15.64
CA ILE A 11 9.30 23.52 15.60
C ILE A 11 8.23 23.01 14.62
N TYR A 12 8.48 23.16 13.32
CA TYR A 12 7.87 22.31 12.32
C TYR A 12 8.46 20.92 12.58
N SER A 13 7.89 20.22 13.54
CA SER A 13 8.16 18.80 13.73
C SER A 13 7.97 18.14 12.37
N VAL A 14 9.01 17.49 11.87
CA VAL A 14 9.00 16.76 10.60
C VAL A 14 7.83 15.74 10.54
N ALA A 15 7.30 15.35 11.71
CA ALA A 15 6.09 14.58 11.89
C ALA A 15 4.78 15.22 11.33
N GLY A 16 4.70 16.55 11.24
CA GLY A 16 3.47 17.25 10.81
C GLY A 16 3.23 17.29 9.30
N VAL A 17 4.23 16.92 8.47
CA VAL A 17 4.14 17.04 7.01
C VAL A 17 3.50 15.82 6.35
N ALA A 18 3.59 14.63 6.97
CA ALA A 18 2.95 13.41 6.47
C ALA A 18 1.47 13.33 6.84
N GLN A 19 1.04 14.07 7.87
CA GLN A 19 -0.31 14.04 8.39
C GLN A 19 -1.30 14.48 7.30
N ASN A 20 -2.04 13.51 6.76
CA ASN A 20 -2.98 13.61 5.62
C ASN A 20 -2.42 13.37 4.20
N LYS A 21 -1.17 12.97 4.02
CA LYS A 21 -0.67 12.49 2.71
C LYS A 21 -1.06 11.03 2.48
N ARG A 22 -1.34 10.69 1.22
CA ARG A 22 -1.76 9.34 0.79
C ARG A 22 -0.67 8.67 -0.02
N ILE A 23 -0.53 7.36 0.12
CA ILE A 23 0.31 6.49 -0.71
C ILE A 23 -0.58 5.48 -1.41
N LEU A 24 -0.41 5.31 -2.72
CA LEU A 24 -1.17 4.35 -3.50
C LEU A 24 -0.41 3.04 -3.58
N PHE A 25 -0.90 1.99 -2.92
CA PHE A 25 -0.35 0.64 -3.03
C PHE A 25 -0.97 -0.08 -4.23
N VAL A 26 -0.12 -0.54 -5.15
CA VAL A 26 -0.53 -1.35 -6.30
C VAL A 26 -0.31 -2.82 -5.97
N VAL A 27 -1.36 -3.63 -6.08
CA VAL A 27 -1.35 -5.07 -5.85
C VAL A 27 -1.93 -5.82 -7.06
N THR A 28 -1.48 -7.06 -7.29
CA THR A 28 -1.97 -7.91 -8.38
C THR A 28 -3.38 -8.44 -8.09
N ASN A 29 -4.19 -8.63 -9.15
CA ASN A 29 -5.42 -9.40 -9.11
C ASN A 29 -5.20 -10.87 -9.52
N HIS A 30 -4.02 -11.23 -10.03
CA HIS A 30 -3.75 -12.54 -10.60
C HIS A 30 -3.54 -13.61 -9.52
N THR A 31 -4.20 -14.76 -9.66
CA THR A 31 -4.25 -15.80 -8.61
C THR A 31 -3.71 -17.16 -9.01
N GLN A 32 -3.32 -17.37 -10.28
CA GLN A 32 -2.84 -18.67 -10.77
C GLN A 32 -1.32 -18.64 -11.01
N LEU A 33 -0.58 -19.63 -10.52
CA LEU A 33 0.86 -19.71 -10.75
C LEU A 33 1.15 -20.44 -12.07
N GLY A 34 0.89 -19.76 -13.19
CA GLY A 34 1.04 -20.33 -14.53
C GLY A 34 0.24 -21.63 -14.69
N ASN A 35 0.88 -22.67 -15.21
CA ASN A 35 0.25 -23.98 -15.45
C ASN A 35 0.57 -25.02 -14.36
N THR A 36 0.99 -24.57 -13.18
CA THR A 36 1.40 -25.48 -12.08
C THR A 36 0.23 -26.09 -11.32
N GLY A 37 -0.96 -25.48 -11.40
CA GLY A 37 -2.11 -25.82 -10.56
C GLY A 37 -2.09 -25.15 -9.18
N GLU A 38 -1.02 -24.42 -8.84
CA GLU A 38 -0.87 -23.69 -7.59
C GLU A 38 -1.46 -22.27 -7.68
N THR A 39 -1.79 -21.69 -6.52
CA THR A 39 -2.25 -20.30 -6.43
C THR A 39 -1.11 -19.32 -6.14
N THR A 40 -1.31 -18.06 -6.54
CA THR A 40 -0.41 -16.94 -6.26
C THR A 40 -1.21 -15.68 -5.94
N GLY A 41 -0.52 -14.55 -5.82
CA GLY A 41 -1.09 -13.26 -5.47
C GLY A 41 0.00 -12.22 -5.21
N TYR A 42 -0.37 -11.17 -4.47
CA TYR A 42 0.63 -10.26 -3.92
C TYR A 42 1.38 -10.95 -2.76
N PHE A 43 2.66 -10.68 -2.58
CA PHE A 43 3.40 -11.28 -1.46
C PHE A 43 3.05 -10.56 -0.16
N LEU A 44 2.54 -11.27 0.85
CA LEU A 44 1.95 -10.64 2.05
C LEU A 44 2.90 -9.62 2.72
N SER A 45 4.14 -10.03 3.00
CA SER A 45 5.09 -9.16 3.71
C SER A 45 5.56 -7.95 2.90
N GLU A 46 5.49 -8.02 1.57
CA GLU A 46 5.78 -6.88 0.70
C GLU A 46 4.66 -5.82 0.74
N VAL A 47 3.49 -6.17 1.27
CA VAL A 47 2.41 -5.21 1.56
C VAL A 47 2.45 -4.78 3.02
N THR A 48 2.42 -5.75 3.95
CA THR A 48 2.20 -5.47 5.38
C THR A 48 3.37 -4.74 6.04
N HIS A 49 4.63 -5.02 5.66
CA HIS A 49 5.79 -4.38 6.28
C HIS A 49 5.92 -2.91 5.86
N PRO A 50 5.84 -2.56 4.55
CA PRO A 50 5.78 -1.15 4.14
C PRO A 50 4.55 -0.42 4.71
N LEU A 51 3.40 -1.09 4.77
CA LEU A 51 2.19 -0.54 5.37
C LEU A 51 2.40 -0.17 6.84
N GLU A 52 3.06 -1.02 7.65
CA GLU A 52 3.39 -0.73 9.05
C GLU A 52 4.23 0.55 9.18
N VAL A 53 5.30 0.66 8.39
CA VAL A 53 6.22 1.80 8.47
C VAL A 53 5.52 3.09 8.03
N LEU A 54 4.77 3.05 6.93
CA LEU A 54 4.13 4.24 6.37
C LEU A 54 2.94 4.71 7.23
N THR A 55 2.14 3.79 7.76
CA THR A 55 1.03 4.16 8.66
C THR A 55 1.54 4.67 10.00
N ALA A 56 2.61 4.09 10.55
CA ALA A 56 3.29 4.62 11.75
C ALA A 56 3.87 6.02 11.52
N ALA A 57 4.28 6.33 10.28
CA ALA A 57 4.72 7.66 9.88
C ALA A 57 3.55 8.64 9.58
N GLY A 58 2.30 8.22 9.72
CA GLY A 58 1.11 9.08 9.58
C GLY A 58 0.54 9.19 8.16
N TYR A 59 1.04 8.41 7.21
CA TYR A 59 0.47 8.33 5.87
C TYR A 59 -0.81 7.48 5.86
N LYS A 60 -1.77 7.85 5.01
CA LYS A 60 -2.90 6.99 4.65
C LYS A 60 -2.51 6.14 3.44
N VAL A 61 -3.02 4.92 3.36
CA VAL A 61 -2.78 4.03 2.23
C VAL A 61 -4.09 3.64 1.58
N ASP A 62 -4.12 3.67 0.26
CA ASP A 62 -5.18 3.07 -0.55
C ASP A 62 -4.61 1.96 -1.39
N PHE A 63 -5.45 0.98 -1.70
CA PHE A 63 -5.09 -0.13 -2.57
C PHE A 63 -5.74 0.02 -3.93
N VAL A 64 -4.95 -0.12 -4.98
CA VAL A 64 -5.39 -0.25 -6.37
C VAL A 64 -4.88 -1.56 -6.94
N SER A 65 -5.62 -2.15 -7.86
CA SER A 65 -5.18 -3.31 -8.63
C SER A 65 -5.61 -3.17 -10.09
N PRO A 66 -5.02 -3.91 -11.06
CA PRO A 66 -5.32 -3.73 -12.48
C PRO A 66 -6.81 -3.71 -12.85
N LYS A 67 -7.63 -4.50 -12.14
CA LYS A 67 -9.08 -4.64 -12.37
C LYS A 67 -9.92 -4.01 -11.25
N GLY A 68 -9.30 -3.47 -10.20
CA GLY A 68 -9.96 -3.23 -8.91
C GLY A 68 -10.48 -4.52 -8.27
N GLY A 69 -11.31 -4.38 -7.24
CA GLY A 69 -11.99 -5.50 -6.59
C GLY A 69 -11.07 -6.35 -5.70
N THR A 70 -11.19 -7.67 -5.78
CA THR A 70 -10.46 -8.56 -4.86
C THR A 70 -9.02 -8.79 -5.30
N ALA A 71 -8.08 -8.54 -4.39
CA ALA A 71 -6.69 -8.94 -4.47
C ALA A 71 -6.38 -9.94 -3.34
N THR A 72 -5.73 -11.05 -3.67
CA THR A 72 -5.44 -12.14 -2.74
C THR A 72 -3.95 -12.21 -2.42
N ALA A 73 -3.62 -12.52 -1.17
CA ALA A 73 -2.22 -12.70 -0.78
C ALA A 73 -1.70 -14.09 -1.17
N TYR A 74 -0.39 -14.15 -1.36
CA TYR A 74 0.43 -15.35 -1.39
C TYR A 74 1.56 -15.22 -0.36
N GLY A 75 2.17 -16.34 0.03
CA GLY A 75 3.30 -16.34 0.97
C GLY A 75 2.92 -15.99 2.41
N VAL A 76 1.71 -16.34 2.84
CA VAL A 76 1.19 -16.03 4.18
C VAL A 76 2.00 -16.77 5.26
N LYS A 77 2.76 -16.01 6.05
CA LYS A 77 3.57 -16.49 7.18
C LYS A 77 3.15 -15.73 8.44
N LEU A 78 2.41 -16.40 9.33
CA LEU A 78 1.80 -15.78 10.53
C LEU A 78 2.66 -15.93 11.80
N ASP A 79 3.82 -16.57 11.70
CA ASP A 79 4.90 -16.50 12.67
C ASP A 79 5.62 -15.13 12.64
N ASP A 80 5.50 -14.38 11.54
CA ASP A 80 5.83 -12.97 11.49
C ASP A 80 4.71 -12.12 12.16
N PRO A 81 5.04 -11.33 13.20
CA PRO A 81 4.03 -10.58 13.95
C PRO A 81 3.38 -9.44 13.16
N ILE A 82 4.10 -8.82 12.21
CA ILE A 82 3.55 -7.75 11.36
C ILE A 82 2.54 -8.36 10.38
N ASN A 83 2.92 -9.46 9.72
CA ASN A 83 2.00 -10.20 8.85
C ASN A 83 0.74 -10.60 9.61
N LYS A 84 0.89 -11.20 10.80
CA LYS A 84 -0.24 -11.63 11.62
C LYS A 84 -1.18 -10.47 11.97
N LYS A 85 -0.63 -9.35 12.45
CA LYS A 85 -1.39 -8.13 12.81
C LYS A 85 -2.31 -7.68 11.67
N TYR A 86 -1.80 -7.60 10.45
CA TYR A 86 -2.60 -7.16 9.29
C TYR A 86 -3.50 -8.27 8.75
N TRP A 87 -3.03 -9.51 8.73
CA TRP A 87 -3.81 -10.65 8.25
C TRP A 87 -5.11 -10.81 9.03
N GLU A 88 -5.05 -10.62 10.36
CA GLU A 88 -6.20 -10.71 11.25
C GLU A 88 -7.04 -9.41 11.32
N SER A 89 -6.61 -8.33 10.63
CA SER A 89 -7.34 -7.05 10.61
C SER A 89 -8.49 -7.07 9.60
N ALA A 90 -9.72 -6.89 10.11
CA ALA A 90 -10.92 -6.81 9.27
C ALA A 90 -10.87 -5.64 8.27
N ASP A 91 -10.28 -4.50 8.66
CA ASP A 91 -10.15 -3.34 7.77
C ASP A 91 -9.17 -3.60 6.64
N TYR A 92 -8.06 -4.30 6.92
CA TYR A 92 -7.11 -4.72 5.89
C TYR A 92 -7.78 -5.69 4.91
N GLN A 93 -8.44 -6.74 5.41
CA GLN A 93 -9.15 -7.71 4.58
C GLN A 93 -10.23 -7.04 3.72
N LYS A 94 -10.98 -6.10 4.29
CA LYS A 94 -12.00 -5.33 3.55
C LYS A 94 -11.40 -4.49 2.42
N GLN A 95 -10.28 -3.81 2.68
CA GLN A 95 -9.60 -3.00 1.67
C GLN A 95 -9.09 -3.85 0.51
N LEU A 96 -8.48 -5.00 0.79
CA LEU A 96 -7.96 -5.90 -0.25
C LEU A 96 -9.06 -6.66 -0.98
N ALA A 97 -10.24 -6.85 -0.37
CA ALA A 97 -11.42 -7.37 -1.06
C ALA A 97 -12.05 -6.34 -2.03
N HIS A 98 -11.77 -5.05 -1.84
CA HIS A 98 -12.38 -3.93 -2.56
C HIS A 98 -11.34 -2.88 -2.98
N THR A 99 -10.24 -3.31 -3.62
CA THR A 99 -9.25 -2.38 -4.16
C THR A 99 -9.92 -1.46 -5.20
N LEU A 100 -9.40 -0.25 -5.30
CA LEU A 100 -9.78 0.68 -6.36
C LEU A 100 -9.32 0.12 -7.72
N ALA A 101 -10.08 0.42 -8.76
CA ALA A 101 -9.62 0.29 -10.13
C ALA A 101 -8.81 1.52 -10.53
N PRO A 102 -7.91 1.44 -11.55
CA PRO A 102 -7.09 2.57 -11.96
C PRO A 102 -7.92 3.79 -12.41
N SER A 103 -9.13 3.57 -12.93
CA SER A 103 -10.06 4.65 -13.31
C SER A 103 -10.66 5.43 -12.13
N GLN A 104 -10.49 4.95 -10.89
CA GLN A 104 -11.03 5.57 -9.68
C GLN A 104 -9.98 6.40 -8.93
N VAL A 105 -8.74 6.43 -9.41
CA VAL A 105 -7.61 7.12 -8.77
C VAL A 105 -7.04 8.18 -9.71
N LYS A 106 -6.44 9.22 -9.12
CA LYS A 106 -5.62 10.20 -9.84
C LYS A 106 -4.25 10.21 -9.21
N ALA A 107 -3.19 10.05 -10.02
CA ALA A 107 -1.83 9.98 -9.51
C ALA A 107 -1.44 11.22 -8.69
N GLU A 108 -1.93 12.41 -9.06
CA GLU A 108 -1.67 13.67 -8.36
C GLU A 108 -2.22 13.73 -6.91
N ASP A 109 -3.18 12.87 -6.55
CA ASP A 109 -3.75 12.81 -5.19
C ASP A 109 -2.82 12.08 -4.20
N TYR A 110 -1.75 11.45 -4.68
CA TYR A 110 -0.86 10.62 -3.90
C TYR A 110 0.56 11.20 -3.85
N ALA A 111 1.19 11.08 -2.68
CA ALA A 111 2.57 11.50 -2.49
C ALA A 111 3.58 10.50 -3.08
N ALA A 112 3.17 9.23 -3.22
CA ALA A 112 3.93 8.20 -3.91
C ALA A 112 3.01 7.05 -4.35
N ILE A 113 3.51 6.26 -5.30
CA ILE A 113 2.91 4.99 -5.72
C ILE A 113 3.90 3.88 -5.35
N PHE A 114 3.42 2.86 -4.68
CA PHE A 114 4.21 1.72 -4.21
C PHE A 114 3.69 0.44 -4.86
N TYR A 115 4.51 -0.22 -5.68
CA TYR A 115 4.16 -1.50 -6.30
C TYR A 115 4.64 -2.64 -5.41
N ALA A 116 3.70 -3.36 -4.80
CA ALA A 116 4.02 -4.61 -4.11
C ALA A 116 4.22 -5.74 -5.13
N GLY A 117 5.16 -6.63 -4.86
CA GLY A 117 5.45 -7.79 -5.70
C GLY A 117 4.61 -9.01 -5.34
N GLY A 118 5.23 -10.18 -5.44
CA GLY A 118 4.56 -11.48 -5.52
C GLY A 118 4.44 -11.97 -6.96
N HIS A 119 4.42 -13.30 -7.17
CA HIS A 119 4.52 -13.85 -8.52
C HIS A 119 3.36 -13.43 -9.43
N GLY A 120 2.15 -13.18 -8.89
CA GLY A 120 0.97 -12.80 -9.69
C GLY A 120 1.21 -11.57 -10.57
N THR A 121 2.07 -10.65 -10.13
CA THR A 121 2.45 -9.44 -10.88
C THR A 121 2.98 -9.72 -12.28
N MET A 122 3.61 -10.87 -12.49
CA MET A 122 4.16 -11.26 -13.80
C MET A 122 3.09 -11.44 -14.89
N TRP A 123 1.82 -11.62 -14.52
CA TRP A 123 0.73 -11.86 -15.46
C TRP A 123 -0.14 -10.62 -15.75
N ASP A 124 -0.22 -9.68 -14.82
CA ASP A 124 -1.17 -8.57 -14.94
C ASP A 124 -0.57 -7.17 -14.80
N PHE A 125 0.65 -7.00 -14.27
CA PHE A 125 1.25 -5.66 -14.18
C PHE A 125 1.81 -5.19 -15.52
N ALA A 126 2.67 -5.99 -16.15
CA ALA A 126 3.42 -5.56 -17.34
C ALA A 126 2.53 -5.16 -18.52
N ASN A 127 1.33 -5.76 -18.64
CA ASN A 127 0.40 -5.53 -19.73
C ASN A 127 -0.81 -4.66 -19.32
N SER A 128 -0.82 -4.10 -18.11
CA SER A 128 -1.92 -3.24 -17.67
C SER A 128 -1.74 -1.82 -18.19
N GLU A 129 -2.35 -1.53 -19.34
CA GLU A 129 -2.44 -0.16 -19.86
C GLU A 129 -3.15 0.79 -18.89
N ALA A 130 -4.04 0.27 -18.05
CA ALA A 130 -4.77 1.05 -17.07
C ALA A 130 -3.86 1.55 -15.94
N LEU A 131 -2.84 0.76 -15.54
CA LEU A 131 -1.84 1.17 -14.54
C LEU A 131 -0.74 2.06 -15.12
N ALA A 132 -0.57 2.09 -16.44
CA ALA A 132 0.47 2.87 -17.12
C ALA A 132 0.09 4.35 -17.33
N LYS A 133 -1.06 4.78 -16.81
CA LYS A 133 -1.63 6.13 -16.96
C LYS A 133 -1.50 6.92 -15.66
#